data_AF-F8Q918-F1
#
_entry.id   AF-F8Q918-F1
#
_cell.length_a   1.000
_cell.length_b   1.000
_cell.length_c   1.000
_cell.angle_alpha   90.00
_cell.angle_beta   90.00
_cell.angle_gamma   90.00
#
_symmetry.space_group_name_H-M   'P 1'
#
loop_
_entity.id
_entity.type
_entity.pdbx_description
1 polymer ?
#
loop_
_entity_poly.entity_id
_entity_poly.type
_entity_poly.pdbx_seq_one_letter_code
_entity_poly.pdbx_strand_id
1 'polypeptide(L)'
;MSDLKTSTTERFRFPDTLANWPFERRLNPFYEEVKAESSAWVESFKPFNEKAQRAFYRCDFNLCASLIYPHFDKERLRTCADVCNFIFAFDDYSDLEDEHGVQKQRDMIMDALRNPFTPRPKGECVLGEMARQ
;
A
#
# COMPACT_ATOMS: atom_id res chain seq x y z
N MET A 1 3.95 30.95 -40.58
CA MET A 1 4.63 29.66 -40.34
C MET A 1 5.16 29.72 -38.93
N SER A 2 4.46 29.10 -37.97
CA SER A 2 4.86 29.06 -36.56
C SER A 2 5.73 27.83 -36.33
N ASP A 3 6.99 28.05 -35.97
CA ASP A 3 7.96 27.00 -35.65
C ASP A 3 7.48 26.17 -34.46
N LEU A 4 7.23 24.88 -34.70
CA LEU A 4 7.08 23.87 -33.64
C LEU A 4 8.42 23.76 -32.92
N LYS A 5 8.51 24.28 -31.69
CA LYS A 5 9.60 23.94 -30.77
C LYS A 5 9.48 22.45 -30.43
N THR A 6 10.34 21.63 -31.01
CA THR A 6 10.59 20.26 -30.55
C THR A 6 11.07 20.32 -29.10
N SER A 7 10.21 19.93 -28.16
CA SER A 7 10.57 19.72 -26.76
C SER A 7 11.48 18.49 -26.69
N THR A 8 12.76 18.71 -26.38
CA THR A 8 13.70 17.62 -26.08
C THR A 8 13.35 17.07 -24.71
N THR A 9 12.88 15.82 -24.63
CA THR A 9 12.63 15.16 -23.35
C THR A 9 13.96 14.90 -22.64
N GLU A 10 14.27 15.70 -21.62
CA GLU A 10 15.40 15.43 -20.73
C GLU A 10 15.15 14.11 -19.99
N ARG A 11 16.16 13.23 -19.98
CA ARG A 11 16.10 11.93 -19.30
C ARG A 11 17.24 11.82 -18.31
N PHE A 12 16.90 11.44 -17.09
CA PHE A 12 17.87 11.09 -16.06
C PHE A 12 17.98 9.57 -15.94
N ARG A 13 19.20 9.04 -15.78
CA ARG A 13 19.43 7.64 -15.44
C ARG A 13 19.87 7.56 -13.99
N PHE A 14 19.09 6.87 -13.16
CA PHE A 14 19.54 6.56 -11.81
C PHE A 14 20.72 5.59 -11.85
N PRO A 15 21.74 5.78 -10.99
CA PRO A 15 22.74 4.75 -10.77
C PRO A 15 22.10 3.53 -10.12
N ASP A 16 22.73 2.37 -10.24
CA ASP A 16 22.33 1.18 -9.47
C ASP A 16 22.59 1.46 -7.98
N THR A 17 21.52 1.77 -7.24
CA THR A 17 21.58 2.12 -5.83
C THR A 17 21.85 0.92 -4.92
N LEU A 18 21.81 -0.31 -5.45
CA LEU A 18 22.00 -1.56 -4.71
C LEU A 18 23.29 -2.30 -5.09
N ALA A 19 24.06 -1.81 -6.06
CA ALA A 19 25.27 -2.48 -6.57
C ALA A 19 26.28 -2.88 -5.48
N ASN A 20 26.39 -2.07 -4.43
CA ASN A 20 27.31 -2.31 -3.29
C ASN A 20 26.55 -2.44 -1.96
N TRP A 21 25.32 -2.95 -1.99
CA TRP A 21 24.50 -3.06 -0.79
C TRP A 21 25.16 -4.01 0.24
N PRO A 22 25.52 -3.54 1.44
CA PRO A 22 26.35 -4.31 2.38
C PRO A 22 25.55 -5.33 3.19
N PHE A 23 24.22 -5.23 3.19
CA PHE A 23 23.36 -6.09 4.01
C PHE A 23 22.85 -7.28 3.23
N GLU A 24 22.89 -8.46 3.86
CA GLU A 24 22.33 -9.68 3.29
C GLU A 24 20.81 -9.53 3.10
N ARG A 25 20.33 -9.85 1.89
CA ARG A 25 18.90 -9.91 1.62
C ARG A 25 18.33 -11.23 2.15
N ARG A 26 17.49 -11.14 3.17
CA ARG A 26 16.74 -12.29 3.72
C ARG A 26 15.25 -12.12 3.41
N LEU A 27 14.64 -13.17 2.87
CA LEU A 27 13.21 -13.22 2.63
C LEU A 27 12.57 -14.10 3.70
N ASN A 28 11.47 -13.64 4.29
CA ASN A 28 10.71 -14.45 5.22
C ASN A 28 10.21 -15.76 4.54
N PRO A 29 10.40 -16.95 5.14
CA PRO A 29 9.95 -18.22 4.55
C PRO A 29 8.45 -18.32 4.31
N PHE A 30 7.63 -17.51 4.99
CA PHE A 30 6.16 -17.50 4.84
C PHE A 30 5.66 -16.51 3.78
N TYR A 31 6.54 -15.88 2.99
CA TYR A 31 6.19 -14.84 2.01
C TYR A 31 5.06 -15.23 1.06
N GLU A 32 5.16 -16.39 0.38
CA GLU A 32 4.16 -16.78 -0.63
C GLU A 32 2.77 -17.00 -0.02
N GLU A 33 2.72 -17.59 1.17
CA GLU A 33 1.48 -17.84 1.91
C GLU A 33 0.85 -16.53 2.40
N VAL A 34 1.65 -15.66 3.04
CA VAL A 34 1.16 -14.36 3.51
C VAL A 34 0.77 -13.44 2.36
N LYS A 35 1.50 -13.47 1.25
CA LYS A 35 1.16 -12.71 0.04
C LYS A 35 -0.23 -13.10 -0.47
N ALA A 36 -0.50 -14.38 -0.60
CA ALA A 36 -1.80 -14.87 -1.06
C ALA A 36 -2.94 -14.41 -0.13
N GLU A 37 -2.74 -14.54 1.18
CA GLU A 37 -3.70 -14.08 2.19
C GLU A 37 -3.89 -12.55 2.14
N SER A 38 -2.83 -11.75 1.91
CA SER A 38 -2.89 -10.27 2.06
C SER A 38 -3.49 -9.65 0.83
N SER A 39 -3.11 -10.17 -0.33
CA SER A 39 -3.77 -9.79 -1.58
C SER A 39 -5.27 -10.12 -1.52
N ALA A 40 -5.66 -11.31 -1.04
CA ALA A 40 -7.08 -11.66 -0.90
C ALA A 40 -7.83 -10.74 0.08
N TRP A 41 -7.20 -10.39 1.21
CA TRP A 41 -7.77 -9.44 2.16
C TRP A 41 -8.02 -8.07 1.52
N VAL A 42 -7.01 -7.47 0.86
CA VAL A 42 -7.17 -6.18 0.14
C VAL A 42 -8.26 -6.26 -0.93
N GLU A 43 -8.31 -7.35 -1.70
CA GLU A 43 -9.31 -7.57 -2.75
C GLU A 43 -10.74 -7.58 -2.23
N SER A 44 -10.94 -8.11 -1.02
CA SER A 44 -12.27 -8.22 -0.42
C SER A 44 -12.95 -6.86 -0.24
N PHE A 45 -12.17 -5.78 -0.09
CA PHE A 45 -12.66 -4.42 0.06
C PHE A 45 -12.88 -3.68 -1.26
N LYS A 46 -12.29 -4.18 -2.36
CA LYS A 46 -12.31 -3.54 -3.69
C LYS A 46 -11.94 -2.04 -3.65
N PRO A 47 -10.78 -1.68 -3.07
CA PRO A 47 -10.40 -0.29 -2.85
C PRO A 47 -10.11 0.46 -4.16
N PHE A 48 -9.79 -0.25 -5.24
CA PHE A 48 -9.34 0.38 -6.47
C PHE A 48 -10.16 -0.03 -7.70
N ASN A 49 -10.18 0.85 -8.70
CA ASN A 49 -10.57 0.45 -10.06
C ASN A 49 -9.51 -0.50 -10.65
N GLU A 50 -9.83 -1.20 -11.74
CA GLU A 50 -8.93 -2.22 -12.31
C GLU A 50 -7.52 -1.70 -12.66
N LYS A 51 -7.40 -0.45 -13.12
CA LYS A 51 -6.10 0.12 -13.48
C LYS A 51 -5.25 0.36 -12.24
N ALA A 52 -5.83 0.99 -11.22
CA ALA A 52 -5.16 1.25 -9.95
C ALA A 52 -4.86 -0.06 -9.19
N GLN A 53 -5.77 -1.03 -9.19
CA GLN A 53 -5.52 -2.37 -8.60
C GLN A 53 -4.31 -3.06 -9.25
N ARG A 54 -4.22 -3.03 -10.58
CA ARG A 54 -3.07 -3.60 -11.30
C ARG A 54 -1.76 -2.87 -10.99
N ALA A 55 -1.82 -1.54 -10.80
CA ALA A 55 -0.64 -0.77 -10.40
C ALA A 55 -0.20 -1.15 -8.98
N PHE A 56 -1.15 -1.19 -8.04
CA PHE A 56 -0.95 -1.57 -6.63
C PHE A 56 -0.28 -2.95 -6.50
N TYR A 57 -0.72 -3.96 -7.27
CA TYR A 57 -0.10 -5.28 -7.26
C TYR A 57 1.33 -5.34 -7.78
N ARG A 58 1.71 -4.42 -8.67
CA ARG A 58 3.08 -4.37 -9.18
C ARG A 58 4.06 -3.83 -8.15
N CYS A 59 3.58 -3.14 -7.12
CA CYS A 59 4.41 -2.66 -6.01
C CYS A 59 4.83 -3.80 -5.07
N ASP A 60 4.00 -4.84 -4.92
CA ASP A 60 4.23 -6.00 -4.06
C ASP A 60 4.62 -5.64 -2.62
N PHE A 61 3.71 -4.99 -1.90
CA PHE A 61 3.92 -4.61 -0.50
C PHE A 61 4.09 -5.83 0.44
N ASN A 62 3.61 -6.99 0.03
CA ASN A 62 3.82 -8.26 0.75
C ASN A 62 5.29 -8.69 0.71
N LEU A 63 5.94 -8.54 -0.45
CA LEU A 63 7.38 -8.74 -0.58
C LEU A 63 8.16 -7.73 0.26
N CYS A 64 7.75 -6.46 0.25
CA CYS A 64 8.35 -5.42 1.09
C CYS A 64 8.31 -5.80 2.57
N ALA A 65 7.13 -6.14 3.11
CA ALA A 65 6.98 -6.59 4.50
C ALA A 65 7.84 -7.83 4.80
N SER A 66 7.91 -8.79 3.87
CA SER A 66 8.70 -10.02 4.03
C SER A 66 10.21 -9.82 3.99
N LEU A 67 10.69 -8.75 3.35
CA LEU A 67 12.09 -8.33 3.37
C LEU A 67 12.44 -7.51 4.61
N ILE A 68 11.49 -6.72 5.13
CA ILE A 68 11.67 -5.93 6.36
C ILE A 68 11.65 -6.84 7.60
N TYR A 69 10.78 -7.85 7.61
CA TYR A 69 10.56 -8.75 8.75
C TYR A 69 10.90 -10.21 8.43
N PRO A 70 12.17 -10.54 8.10
CA PRO A 70 12.55 -11.88 7.62
C PRO A 70 12.47 -12.98 8.68
N HIS A 71 12.34 -12.60 9.96
CA HIS A 71 12.38 -13.53 11.10
C HIS A 71 11.05 -13.61 11.87
N PHE A 72 10.02 -12.91 11.41
CA PHE A 72 8.70 -13.00 12.02
C PHE A 72 8.08 -14.36 11.71
N ASP A 73 7.34 -14.89 12.68
CA ASP A 73 6.42 -16.00 12.41
C ASP A 73 5.33 -15.56 11.41
N LYS A 74 4.57 -16.54 10.92
CA LYS A 74 3.55 -16.30 9.91
C LYS A 74 2.52 -15.26 10.36
N GLU A 75 2.05 -15.33 11.60
CA GLU A 75 0.99 -14.45 12.13
C GLU A 75 1.48 -13.00 12.24
N ARG A 76 2.68 -12.77 12.74
CA ARG A 76 3.26 -11.42 12.78
C ARG A 76 3.55 -10.89 11.39
N LEU A 77 4.06 -11.72 10.48
CA LEU A 77 4.30 -11.32 9.10
C LEU A 77 2.99 -10.94 8.40
N ARG A 78 1.93 -11.73 8.62
CA ARG A 78 0.57 -11.48 8.14
C ARG A 78 0.09 -10.09 8.54
N THR A 79 0.16 -9.76 9.83
CA THR A 79 -0.22 -8.44 10.34
C THR A 79 0.60 -7.32 9.70
N CYS A 80 1.92 -7.50 9.57
CA CYS A 80 2.79 -6.49 8.94
C CYS A 80 2.46 -6.30 7.45
N ALA A 81 2.16 -7.37 6.71
CA ALA A 81 1.79 -7.29 5.32
C ALA A 81 0.46 -6.54 5.14
N ASP A 82 -0.55 -6.81 5.97
CA ASP A 82 -1.83 -6.11 5.94
C ASP A 82 -1.68 -4.62 6.27
N VAL A 83 -0.91 -4.29 7.31
CA VAL A 83 -0.58 -2.90 7.65
C VAL A 83 0.16 -2.21 6.50
N CYS A 84 1.14 -2.86 5.87
CA CYS A 84 1.84 -2.29 4.72
C CYS A 84 0.86 -2.00 3.56
N ASN A 85 0.01 -2.95 3.20
CA ASN A 85 -0.98 -2.72 2.14
C ASN A 85 -1.97 -1.60 2.53
N PHE A 86 -2.42 -1.56 3.78
CA PHE A 86 -3.33 -0.52 4.25
C PHE A 86 -2.72 0.87 4.20
N ILE A 87 -1.46 1.05 4.62
CA ILE A 87 -0.78 2.35 4.59
C ILE A 87 -0.66 2.85 3.14
N PHE A 88 -0.31 1.98 2.19
CA PHE A 88 -0.24 2.37 0.77
C PHE A 88 -1.61 2.56 0.13
N ALA A 89 -2.66 1.88 0.62
CA ALA A 89 -4.02 2.22 0.21
C ALA A 89 -4.41 3.61 0.72
N PHE A 90 -4.09 3.95 1.96
CA PHE A 90 -4.29 5.31 2.46
C PHE A 90 -3.50 6.34 1.65
N ASP A 91 -2.23 6.07 1.32
CA ASP A 91 -1.37 6.93 0.48
C ASP A 91 -2.05 7.27 -0.85
N ASP A 92 -2.45 6.26 -1.63
CA ASP A 92 -3.16 6.41 -2.92
C ASP A 92 -4.46 7.23 -2.80
N TYR A 93 -5.19 7.06 -1.71
CA TYR A 93 -6.43 7.80 -1.44
C TYR A 93 -6.16 9.24 -0.99
N SER A 94 -5.10 9.46 -0.23
CA SER A 94 -4.75 10.77 0.32
C SER A 94 -4.14 11.70 -0.74
N ASP A 95 -3.42 11.13 -1.72
CA ASP A 95 -2.86 11.85 -2.87
C ASP A 95 -3.92 12.49 -3.79
N LEU A 96 -5.17 12.03 -3.69
CA LEU A 96 -6.31 12.53 -4.47
C LEU A 96 -7.15 13.58 -3.71
N GLU A 97 -6.85 13.84 -2.45
CA GLU A 97 -7.64 14.70 -1.58
C GLU A 97 -6.90 16.01 -1.24
N ASP A 98 -7.66 16.99 -0.78
CA ASP A 98 -7.12 18.18 -0.14
C ASP A 98 -6.96 17.97 1.39
N GLU A 99 -6.53 19.01 2.10
CA GLU A 99 -6.38 18.98 3.56
C GLU A 99 -7.65 18.49 4.27
N HIS A 100 -8.83 18.95 3.84
CA HIS A 100 -10.10 18.56 4.46
C HIS A 100 -10.47 17.10 4.16
N GLY A 101 -10.19 16.62 2.95
CA GLY A 101 -10.38 15.22 2.57
C GLY A 101 -9.49 14.27 3.36
N VAL A 102 -8.19 14.56 3.44
CA VAL A 102 -7.22 13.76 4.22
C VAL A 102 -7.57 13.76 5.71
N GLN A 103 -8.01 14.89 6.26
CA GLN A 103 -8.49 14.97 7.63
C GLN A 103 -9.69 14.05 7.90
N LYS A 104 -10.65 13.96 6.97
CA LYS A 104 -11.77 13.01 7.08
C LYS A 104 -11.29 11.57 7.04
N GLN A 105 -10.36 11.24 6.13
CA GLN A 105 -9.77 9.90 6.05
C GLN A 105 -9.10 9.52 7.38
N ARG A 106 -8.29 10.41 7.94
CA ARG A 106 -7.69 10.26 9.27
C ARG A 106 -8.74 10.01 10.34
N ASP A 107 -9.81 10.80 10.38
CA ASP A 107 -10.86 10.68 11.40
C ASP A 107 -11.57 9.32 11.33
N MET A 108 -11.89 8.85 10.12
CA MET A 108 -12.50 7.54 9.91
C MET A 108 -11.57 6.40 10.35
N ILE A 109 -10.29 6.45 9.96
CA ILE A 109 -9.27 5.46 10.33
C ILE A 109 -9.09 5.42 11.85
N MET A 110 -8.90 6.58 12.48
CA MET A 110 -8.67 6.65 13.92
C MET A 110 -9.89 6.26 14.74
N ASP A 111 -11.10 6.56 14.26
CA ASP A 111 -12.33 6.09 14.87
C ASP A 111 -12.46 4.55 14.77
N ALA A 112 -12.18 3.97 13.61
CA ALA A 112 -12.20 2.51 13.41
C ALA A 112 -11.20 1.79 14.33
N LEU A 113 -9.96 2.29 14.44
CA LEU A 113 -8.93 1.71 15.31
C LEU A 113 -9.28 1.81 16.80
N ARG A 114 -9.97 2.88 17.22
CA ARG A 114 -10.39 3.07 18.61
C ARG A 114 -11.66 2.28 18.95
N ASN A 115 -12.50 2.02 17.95
CA ASN A 115 -13.81 1.38 18.09
C ASN A 115 -13.97 0.16 17.15
N PRO A 116 -13.09 -0.87 17.25
CA PRO A 116 -13.00 -1.95 16.23
C PRO A 116 -14.24 -2.85 16.15
N PHE A 117 -15.05 -2.89 17.21
CA PHE A 117 -16.28 -3.67 17.27
C PHE A 117 -17.51 -2.91 16.77
N THR A 118 -17.37 -1.63 16.42
CA THR A 118 -18.45 -0.79 15.88
C THR A 118 -18.48 -0.94 14.35
N PRO A 119 -19.59 -1.39 13.74
CA PRO A 119 -19.71 -1.46 12.30
C PRO A 119 -19.51 -0.09 11.64
N ARG A 120 -18.81 -0.05 10.51
CA ARG A 120 -18.60 1.20 9.77
C ARG A 120 -19.90 1.69 9.11
N PRO A 121 -20.14 3.02 9.03
CA PRO A 121 -21.30 3.58 8.34
C PRO A 121 -21.38 3.14 6.87
N LYS A 122 -22.61 2.92 6.37
CA LYS A 122 -22.82 2.62 4.95
C LYS A 122 -22.40 3.81 4.07
N GLY A 123 -21.61 3.54 3.03
CA GLY A 123 -21.12 4.56 2.11
C GLY A 123 -19.92 5.36 2.63
N GLU A 124 -19.35 4.97 3.78
CA GLU A 124 -18.06 5.48 4.24
C GLU A 124 -16.95 5.08 3.26
N CYS A 125 -15.86 5.85 3.24
CA CYS A 125 -14.63 5.46 2.57
C CYS A 125 -14.16 4.09 3.09
N VAL A 126 -13.69 3.25 2.16
CA VAL A 126 -13.24 1.89 2.45
C VAL A 126 -12.12 1.81 3.48
N LEU A 127 -11.31 2.86 3.61
CA LEU A 127 -10.22 2.96 4.57
C LEU A 127 -10.70 2.77 6.03
N GLY A 128 -11.93 3.21 6.35
CA GLY A 128 -12.51 3.00 7.68
C GLY A 128 -12.75 1.52 7.97
N GLU A 129 -13.23 0.75 6.98
CA GLU A 129 -13.51 -0.68 7.14
C GLU A 129 -12.24 -1.52 7.07
N MET A 130 -11.26 -1.13 6.25
CA MET A 130 -9.92 -1.75 6.26
C MET A 130 -9.21 -1.55 7.59
N ALA A 131 -9.27 -0.34 8.18
CA ALA A 131 -8.65 -0.05 9.48
C ALA A 131 -9.35 -0.73 10.67
N ARG A 132 -10.60 -1.18 10.49
CA ARG A 132 -11.38 -1.84 11.55
C ARG A 132 -11.01 -3.32 11.71
N GLN A 133 -10.60 -3.98 10.62
CA GLN A 133 -10.26 -5.40 10.58
C GLN A 133 -8.78 -5.62 10.89
#